data_AF-A0A7J2TXP0-F1
#
_entry.id   AF-A0A7J2TXP0-F1
#
_cell.length_a   1.000
_cell.length_b   1.000
_cell.length_c   1.000
_cell.angle_alpha   90.00
_cell.angle_beta   90.00
_cell.angle_gamma   90.00
#
_symmetry.space_group_name_H-M   'P 1'
#
loop_
_entity.id
_entity.type
_entity.pdbx_description
1 polymer ?
#
loop_
_entity_poly.entity_id
_entity_poly.type
_entity_poly.pdbx_seq_one_letter_code
_entity_poly.pdbx_strand_id
1 'polypeptide(L)'
;MRVGIAELPLHYGKCPKWLFTKMVRLSSQISKLIIEEFGKEEFLKRISNPFFFQAFGCVVGFDWHSSGLTTTLSGALKEGLNRENLGIKVLGGKGSSSRKTPEEIEKVGEEFGLSTRKIEELKYASKMVAKVDNSLIQAGYQIYHHAFFVSEDGKWAVVQQGMNVNNKLARRYHWLSFTFNSFVVEPHTAIVGFKEENVLNMVAKESEEARKASVDVVKEDIRKFKKYFVSPNSLYKFLKMPAEHTFDLKIYKKLLDLHEFDPKN
;
A
#
# COMPACT_ATOMS: atom_id res chain seq x y z
N MET A 1 25.22 14.26 -1.99
CA MET A 1 25.47 13.99 -3.42
C MET A 1 24.17 13.43 -4.01
N ARG A 2 23.56 14.09 -5.00
CA ARG A 2 22.27 13.66 -5.59
C ARG A 2 22.60 12.67 -6.72
N VAL A 3 22.39 11.37 -6.50
CA VAL A 3 22.87 10.28 -7.38
C VAL A 3 21.89 9.88 -8.51
N GLY A 4 20.94 10.76 -8.85
CA GLY A 4 19.95 10.56 -9.92
C GLY A 4 18.51 10.63 -9.42
N ILE A 5 17.58 10.91 -10.33
CA ILE A 5 16.13 10.92 -10.07
C ILE A 5 15.51 9.88 -10.99
N ALA A 6 14.79 8.91 -10.41
CA ALA A 6 13.99 7.95 -11.17
C ALA A 6 12.51 8.24 -10.89
N GLU A 7 11.82 8.70 -11.93
CA GLU A 7 10.37 8.88 -11.89
C GLU A 7 9.66 7.62 -12.39
N LEU A 8 8.44 7.40 -11.93
CA LEU A 8 7.58 6.29 -12.37
C LEU A 8 6.43 6.86 -13.20
N PRO A 9 6.66 7.29 -14.44
CA PRO A 9 5.60 7.80 -15.29
C PRO A 9 4.55 6.71 -15.57
N LEU A 10 3.30 7.14 -15.69
CA LEU A 10 2.20 6.29 -16.09
C LEU A 10 2.33 5.96 -17.58
N HIS A 11 2.70 4.72 -17.86
CA HIS A 11 2.73 4.19 -19.21
C HIS A 11 1.48 3.37 -19.48
N TYR A 12 0.84 3.66 -20.61
CA TYR A 12 -0.28 2.90 -21.12
C TYR A 12 0.25 1.82 -22.06
N GLY A 13 -0.12 0.56 -21.81
CA GLY A 13 0.38 -0.56 -22.57
C GLY A 13 0.34 -1.86 -21.76
N LYS A 14 0.52 -2.97 -22.45
CA LYS A 14 0.69 -4.29 -21.81
C LYS A 14 2.06 -4.82 -22.18
N CYS A 15 2.72 -5.45 -21.21
CA CYS A 15 3.93 -6.21 -21.49
C CYS A 15 3.64 -7.24 -22.60
N PRO A 16 4.44 -7.28 -23.68
CA PRO A 16 4.29 -8.30 -24.71
C PRO A 16 4.37 -9.70 -24.10
N LYS A 17 3.52 -10.62 -24.58
CA LYS A 17 3.46 -11.99 -24.04
C LYS A 17 4.81 -12.70 -24.10
N TRP A 18 5.57 -12.52 -25.19
CA TRP A 18 6.88 -13.15 -25.35
C TRP A 18 7.89 -12.70 -24.29
N LEU A 19 7.86 -11.41 -23.91
CA LEU A 19 8.71 -10.86 -22.86
C LEU A 19 8.26 -11.35 -21.49
N PHE A 20 6.95 -11.30 -21.23
CA PHE A 20 6.39 -11.76 -19.96
C PHE A 20 6.75 -13.22 -19.67
N THR A 21 6.66 -14.12 -20.66
CA THR A 21 7.07 -15.52 -20.50
C THR A 21 8.55 -15.67 -20.12
N LYS A 22 9.44 -14.83 -20.68
CA LYS A 22 10.86 -14.80 -20.30
C LYS A 22 11.05 -14.23 -18.89
N MET A 23 10.31 -13.17 -18.52
CA MET A 23 10.32 -12.59 -17.18
C MET A 23 9.91 -13.62 -16.12
N VAL A 24 8.83 -14.38 -16.36
CA VAL A 24 8.37 -15.45 -15.44
C VAL A 24 9.49 -16.46 -15.18
N ARG A 25 10.13 -16.96 -16.24
CA ARG A 25 11.21 -17.94 -16.12
C ARG A 25 12.43 -17.37 -15.38
N LEU A 26 12.90 -16.18 -15.77
CA LEU A 26 14.10 -15.60 -15.16
C LEU A 26 13.86 -15.16 -13.71
N SER A 27 12.71 -14.54 -13.44
CA SER A 27 12.35 -14.14 -12.07
C SER A 27 12.16 -15.35 -11.15
N SER A 28 11.60 -16.46 -11.63
CA SER A 28 11.47 -17.67 -10.81
C SER A 28 12.83 -18.24 -10.43
N GLN A 29 13.76 -18.36 -11.38
CA GLN A 29 15.11 -18.91 -11.12
C GLN A 29 15.94 -18.00 -10.20
N ILE A 30 15.91 -16.68 -10.40
CA ILE A 30 16.59 -15.74 -9.50
C ILE A 30 16.01 -15.83 -8.08
N SER A 31 14.68 -15.88 -7.96
CA SER A 31 14.02 -15.99 -6.66
C SER A 31 14.36 -17.31 -5.98
N LYS A 32 14.38 -18.42 -6.73
CA LYS A 32 14.79 -19.74 -6.27
C LYS A 32 16.18 -19.72 -5.66
N LEU A 33 17.16 -19.21 -6.39
CA LEU A 33 18.53 -19.09 -5.90
C LEU A 33 18.61 -18.25 -4.61
N ILE A 34 17.88 -17.13 -4.54
CA ILE A 34 17.86 -16.31 -3.32
C ILE A 34 17.26 -17.07 -2.14
N ILE A 35 16.16 -17.78 -2.35
CA ILE A 35 15.43 -18.49 -1.29
C ILE A 35 16.23 -19.72 -0.82
N GLU A 36 16.88 -20.46 -1.73
CA GLU A 36 17.69 -21.63 -1.39
C GLU A 36 18.98 -21.25 -0.67
N GLU A 37 19.66 -20.18 -1.10
CA GLU A 37 20.95 -19.77 -0.53
C GLU A 37 20.81 -18.92 0.75
N PHE A 38 19.80 -18.05 0.81
CA PHE A 38 19.66 -17.07 1.91
C PHE A 38 18.35 -17.18 2.70
N GLY A 39 17.43 -18.04 2.26
CA GLY A 39 16.15 -18.27 2.93
C GLY A 39 15.03 -17.32 2.50
N LYS A 40 13.81 -17.72 2.88
CA LYS A 40 12.56 -17.00 2.55
C LYS A 40 12.50 -15.59 3.12
N GLU A 41 13.01 -15.40 4.33
CA GLU A 41 13.01 -14.09 5.00
C GLU A 41 13.89 -13.08 4.25
N GLU A 42 15.06 -13.51 3.76
CA GLU A 42 15.93 -12.64 2.97
C GLU A 42 15.28 -12.27 1.64
N PHE A 43 14.58 -13.20 0.99
CA PHE A 43 13.78 -12.88 -0.19
C PHE A 43 12.72 -11.80 0.11
N LEU A 44 11.98 -11.92 1.22
CA LEU A 44 11.00 -10.90 1.63
C LEU A 44 11.66 -9.54 1.93
N LYS A 45 12.82 -9.52 2.60
CA LYS A 45 13.62 -8.29 2.83
C LYS A 45 13.96 -7.62 1.50
N ARG A 46 14.48 -8.39 0.53
CA ARG A 46 14.85 -7.90 -0.80
C ARG A 46 13.65 -7.38 -1.58
N ILE A 47 12.52 -8.08 -1.58
CA ILE A 47 11.29 -7.62 -2.25
C ILE A 47 10.75 -6.32 -1.64
N SER A 48 10.82 -6.17 -0.32
CA SER A 48 10.43 -4.92 0.37
C SER A 48 11.44 -3.77 0.18
N ASN A 49 12.63 -4.05 -0.34
CA ASN A 49 13.62 -3.03 -0.61
C ASN A 49 13.33 -2.40 -1.99
N PRO A 50 13.06 -1.08 -2.06
CA PRO A 50 12.66 -0.46 -3.32
C PRO A 50 13.75 -0.48 -4.40
N PHE A 51 15.03 -0.46 -4.02
CA PHE A 51 16.13 -0.48 -4.97
C PHE A 51 16.30 -1.89 -5.55
N PHE A 52 16.28 -2.91 -4.70
CA PHE A 52 16.34 -4.29 -5.17
C PHE A 52 15.14 -4.62 -6.06
N PHE A 53 13.91 -4.27 -5.63
CA PHE A 53 12.71 -4.54 -6.41
C PHE A 53 12.74 -3.85 -7.78
N GLN A 54 13.23 -2.61 -7.84
CA GLN A 54 13.44 -1.89 -9.10
C GLN A 54 14.48 -2.60 -9.98
N ALA A 55 15.65 -2.89 -9.43
CA ALA A 55 16.74 -3.55 -10.14
C ALA A 55 16.32 -4.93 -10.65
N PHE A 56 15.55 -5.68 -9.86
CA PHE A 56 15.05 -6.99 -10.23
C PHE A 56 14.13 -6.90 -11.45
N GLY A 57 13.21 -5.93 -11.47
CA GLY A 57 12.37 -5.65 -12.64
C GLY A 57 13.19 -5.34 -13.90
N CYS A 58 14.27 -4.58 -13.76
CA CYS A 58 15.19 -4.27 -14.86
C CYS A 58 15.98 -5.49 -15.33
N VAL A 59 16.51 -6.29 -14.42
CA VAL A 59 17.27 -7.53 -14.73
C VAL A 59 16.42 -8.51 -15.52
N VAL A 60 15.11 -8.59 -15.22
CA VAL A 60 14.22 -9.49 -15.96
C VAL A 60 13.73 -8.90 -17.30
N GLY A 61 14.23 -7.72 -17.69
CA GLY A 61 14.04 -7.13 -19.01
C GLY A 61 12.99 -6.03 -19.09
N PHE A 62 12.58 -5.42 -17.97
CA PHE A 62 11.61 -4.32 -17.97
C PHE A 62 12.29 -2.94 -17.81
N ASP A 63 11.68 -1.90 -18.37
CA ASP A 63 12.26 -0.55 -18.33
C ASP A 63 12.26 0.07 -16.92
N TRP A 64 13.37 0.73 -16.59
CA TRP A 64 13.60 1.38 -15.31
C TRP A 64 12.67 2.57 -15.04
N HIS A 65 12.22 3.27 -16.08
CA HIS A 65 11.41 4.48 -16.00
C HIS A 65 9.93 4.20 -16.28
N SER A 66 9.37 3.12 -15.72
CA SER A 66 7.99 2.72 -16.02
C SER A 66 7.24 2.27 -14.77
N SER A 67 6.09 2.90 -14.52
CA SER A 67 5.12 2.41 -13.51
C SER A 67 4.63 0.98 -13.80
N GLY A 68 4.72 0.52 -15.06
CA GLY A 68 4.39 -0.84 -15.47
C GLY A 68 5.26 -1.89 -14.79
N LEU A 69 6.52 -1.56 -14.46
CA LEU A 69 7.51 -2.48 -13.89
C LEU A 69 6.96 -3.18 -12.66
N THR A 70 6.38 -2.43 -11.73
CA THR A 70 5.84 -2.99 -10.49
C THR A 70 4.74 -4.00 -10.76
N THR A 71 3.82 -3.67 -11.68
CA THR A 71 2.68 -4.55 -11.97
C THR A 71 3.10 -5.80 -12.74
N THR A 72 4.05 -5.66 -13.68
CA THR A 72 4.51 -6.76 -14.52
C THR A 72 5.45 -7.68 -13.76
N LEU A 73 6.40 -7.15 -12.99
CA LEU A 73 7.27 -7.96 -12.14
C LEU A 73 6.47 -8.74 -11.10
N SER A 74 5.52 -8.11 -10.42
CA SER A 74 4.67 -8.80 -9.43
C SER A 74 3.85 -9.92 -10.07
N GLY A 75 3.34 -9.70 -11.29
CA GLY A 75 2.65 -10.74 -12.06
C GLY A 75 3.59 -11.88 -12.46
N ALA A 76 4.81 -11.57 -12.90
CA ALA A 76 5.81 -12.57 -13.28
C ALA A 76 6.24 -13.42 -12.08
N LEU A 77 6.46 -12.79 -10.92
CA LEU A 77 6.78 -13.48 -9.66
C LEU A 77 5.61 -14.33 -9.17
N LYS A 78 4.37 -13.84 -9.27
CA LYS A 78 3.17 -14.61 -8.92
C LYS A 78 3.08 -15.91 -9.74
N GLU A 79 3.30 -15.83 -11.05
CA GLU A 79 3.27 -17.02 -11.91
C GLU A 79 4.49 -17.92 -11.69
N GLY A 80 5.68 -17.34 -11.55
CA GLY A 80 6.93 -18.06 -11.40
C GLY A 80 7.03 -18.82 -10.08
N LEU A 81 6.82 -18.14 -8.95
CA LEU A 81 6.93 -18.75 -7.61
C LEU A 81 5.88 -19.85 -7.38
N ASN A 82 4.69 -19.70 -7.97
CA ASN A 82 3.65 -20.73 -7.86
C ASN A 82 4.05 -22.05 -8.55
N ARG A 83 4.95 -22.01 -9.55
CA ARG A 83 5.45 -23.22 -10.24
C ARG A 83 6.60 -23.91 -9.51
N GLU A 84 7.44 -23.14 -8.83
CA GLU A 84 8.65 -23.66 -8.17
C GLU A 84 8.37 -24.24 -6.77
N ASN A 85 7.23 -23.89 -6.15
CA ASN A 85 6.83 -24.34 -4.80
C ASN A 85 7.88 -24.10 -3.70
N LEU A 86 8.34 -22.84 -3.57
CA LEU A 86 9.45 -22.46 -2.70
C LEU A 86 9.03 -22.00 -1.29
N GLY A 87 7.83 -22.37 -0.84
CA GLY A 87 7.28 -21.90 0.43
C GLY A 87 6.99 -20.39 0.47
N ILE A 88 6.89 -19.74 -0.70
CA ILE A 88 6.46 -18.33 -0.87
C ILE A 88 5.42 -18.25 -2.00
N LYS A 89 4.33 -17.51 -1.76
CA LYS A 89 3.32 -17.18 -2.78
C LYS A 89 3.17 -15.66 -2.89
N VAL A 90 2.77 -15.20 -4.08
CA VAL A 90 2.41 -13.80 -4.33
C VAL A 90 0.93 -13.72 -4.62
N LEU A 91 0.22 -12.87 -3.90
CA LEU A 91 -1.22 -12.73 -3.93
C LEU A 91 -1.61 -11.32 -4.40
N GLY A 92 -2.85 -11.17 -4.83
CA GLY A 92 -3.37 -9.92 -5.37
C GLY A 92 -2.93 -9.66 -6.81
N GLY A 93 -2.73 -8.40 -7.13
CA GLY A 93 -2.32 -7.93 -8.46
C GLY A 93 -2.84 -6.54 -8.78
N LYS A 94 -2.97 -6.25 -10.09
CA LYS A 94 -3.47 -4.97 -10.61
C LYS A 94 -5.01 -4.97 -10.67
N GLY A 95 -5.63 -3.84 -10.33
CA GLY A 95 -7.07 -3.61 -10.52
C GLY A 95 -7.93 -4.58 -9.73
N SER A 96 -8.85 -5.28 -10.40
CA SER A 96 -9.78 -6.19 -9.73
C SER A 96 -9.08 -7.34 -8.98
N SER A 97 -7.89 -7.75 -9.39
CA SER A 97 -7.11 -8.79 -8.71
C SER A 97 -6.66 -8.37 -7.31
N SER A 98 -6.42 -7.08 -7.04
CA SER A 98 -6.03 -6.63 -5.68
C SER A 98 -7.13 -6.89 -4.65
N ARG A 99 -8.40 -6.84 -5.07
CA ARG A 99 -9.56 -7.05 -4.19
C ARG A 99 -9.77 -8.51 -3.81
N LYS A 100 -9.18 -9.45 -4.55
CA LYS A 100 -9.26 -10.90 -4.29
C LYS A 100 -8.23 -11.38 -3.26
N THR A 101 -7.29 -10.52 -2.86
CA THR A 101 -6.19 -10.91 -1.96
C THR A 101 -6.67 -11.60 -0.67
N PRO A 102 -7.73 -11.16 0.03
CA PRO A 102 -8.20 -11.86 1.23
C PRO A 102 -8.69 -13.30 0.96
N GLU A 103 -9.32 -13.55 -0.19
CA GLU A 103 -9.76 -14.89 -0.60
C GLU A 103 -8.56 -15.76 -1.00
N GLU A 104 -7.54 -15.17 -1.64
CA GLU A 104 -6.31 -15.87 -1.99
C GLU A 104 -5.49 -16.21 -0.72
N ILE A 105 -5.48 -15.33 0.28
CA ILE A 105 -4.85 -15.58 1.59
C ILE A 105 -5.48 -16.77 2.30
N GLU A 106 -6.81 -16.90 2.26
CA GLU A 106 -7.49 -18.06 2.85
C GLU A 106 -6.96 -19.37 2.28
N LYS A 107 -7.01 -19.50 0.95
CA LYS A 107 -6.62 -20.72 0.23
C LYS A 107 -5.16 -21.07 0.45
N VAL A 108 -4.28 -20.07 0.38
CA VAL A 108 -2.84 -20.27 0.56
C VAL A 108 -2.49 -20.53 2.02
N GLY A 109 -3.22 -19.94 2.96
CA GLY A 109 -3.08 -20.22 4.38
C GLY A 109 -3.42 -21.67 4.71
N GLU A 110 -4.49 -22.20 4.13
CA GLU A 110 -4.85 -23.62 4.22
C GLU A 110 -3.78 -24.52 3.55
N GLU A 111 -3.30 -24.15 2.35
CA GLU A 111 -2.23 -24.87 1.63
C GLU A 111 -0.94 -24.95 2.47
N PHE A 112 -0.60 -23.87 3.18
CA PHE A 112 0.57 -23.80 4.06
C PHE A 112 0.35 -24.39 5.46
N GLY A 113 -0.87 -24.85 5.79
CA GLY A 113 -1.19 -25.38 7.11
C GLY A 113 -1.14 -24.32 8.23
N LEU A 114 -1.37 -23.05 7.90
CA LEU A 114 -1.41 -21.97 8.88
C LEU A 114 -2.67 -22.09 9.76
N SER A 115 -2.54 -21.77 11.05
CA SER A 115 -3.70 -21.69 11.94
C SER A 115 -4.72 -20.66 11.45
N THR A 116 -6.02 -20.91 11.68
CA THR A 116 -7.11 -19.96 11.36
C THR A 116 -6.82 -18.54 11.87
N ARG A 117 -6.28 -18.43 13.09
CA ARG A 117 -5.88 -17.14 13.67
C ARG A 117 -4.82 -16.43 12.81
N LYS A 118 -3.80 -17.15 12.37
CA LYS A 118 -2.74 -16.58 11.50
C LYS A 118 -3.31 -16.14 10.16
N ILE A 119 -4.23 -16.91 9.59
CA ILE A 119 -4.88 -16.55 8.32
C ILE A 119 -5.69 -15.25 8.47
N GLU A 120 -6.45 -15.10 9.55
CA GLU A 120 -7.17 -13.85 9.85
C GLU A 120 -6.22 -12.66 10.09
N GLU A 121 -5.10 -12.87 10.80
CA GLU A 121 -4.04 -11.86 10.96
C GLU A 121 -3.49 -11.40 9.58
N LEU A 122 -3.27 -12.32 8.64
CA LEU A 122 -2.80 -12.00 7.29
C LEU A 122 -3.86 -11.24 6.46
N LYS A 123 -5.13 -11.65 6.53
CA LYS A 123 -6.24 -10.94 5.88
C LYS A 123 -6.35 -9.51 6.42
N TYR A 124 -6.25 -9.35 7.74
CA TYR A 124 -6.24 -8.05 8.39
C TYR A 124 -5.06 -7.19 7.91
N ALA A 125 -3.85 -7.76 7.92
CA ALA A 125 -2.65 -7.07 7.45
C ALA A 125 -2.78 -6.59 5.99
N SER A 126 -3.24 -7.44 5.07
CA SER A 126 -3.46 -7.07 3.66
C SER A 126 -4.43 -5.89 3.52
N LYS A 127 -5.55 -5.91 4.26
CA LYS A 127 -6.54 -4.82 4.27
C LYS A 127 -5.97 -3.54 4.88
N MET A 128 -5.25 -3.65 5.99
CA MET A 128 -4.68 -2.50 6.70
C MET A 128 -3.60 -1.80 5.88
N VAL A 129 -2.70 -2.55 5.24
CA VAL A 129 -1.71 -1.98 4.31
C VAL A 129 -2.42 -1.13 3.24
N ALA A 130 -3.42 -1.71 2.58
CA ALA A 130 -4.18 -1.00 1.55
C ALA A 130 -4.90 0.24 2.09
N LYS A 131 -5.40 0.18 3.32
CA LYS A 131 -6.11 1.30 3.94
C LYS A 131 -5.16 2.42 4.36
N VAL A 132 -4.00 2.08 4.92
CA VAL A 132 -2.99 3.02 5.36
C VAL A 132 -2.43 3.80 4.18
N ASP A 133 -1.98 3.12 3.13
CA ASP A 133 -1.40 3.75 1.94
C ASP A 133 -2.40 4.67 1.24
N ASN A 134 -3.68 4.31 1.25
CA ASN A 134 -4.74 5.08 0.60
C ASN A 134 -5.30 6.23 1.46
N SER A 135 -5.29 6.14 2.79
CA SER A 135 -6.02 7.08 3.66
C SER A 135 -5.13 7.88 4.60
N LEU A 136 -4.00 7.33 5.05
CA LEU A 136 -3.09 8.01 5.97
C LEU A 136 -1.98 8.79 5.24
N ILE A 137 -1.80 8.58 3.94
CA ILE A 137 -0.90 9.37 3.11
C ILE A 137 -1.74 10.08 2.04
N GLN A 138 -2.15 11.32 2.33
CA GLN A 138 -3.03 12.08 1.44
C GLN A 138 -2.19 12.96 0.51
N ALA A 139 -1.73 12.33 -0.58
CA ALA A 139 -0.90 12.98 -1.59
C ALA A 139 -1.48 12.90 -3.01
N GLY A 140 -2.77 12.55 -3.14
CA GLY A 140 -3.45 12.45 -4.44
C GLY A 140 -3.16 11.15 -5.23
N TYR A 141 -2.60 10.12 -4.59
CA TYR A 141 -2.32 8.83 -5.24
C TYR A 141 -3.37 7.78 -4.85
N GLN A 142 -4.15 7.30 -5.81
CA GLN A 142 -5.14 6.25 -5.60
C GLN A 142 -4.52 4.87 -5.85
N ILE A 143 -4.65 3.95 -4.88
CA ILE A 143 -4.12 2.60 -4.99
C ILE A 143 -4.81 1.81 -6.10
N TYR A 144 -4.01 1.19 -6.97
CA TYR A 144 -4.51 0.37 -8.09
C TYR A 144 -3.79 -0.97 -8.23
N HIS A 145 -2.75 -1.22 -7.44
CA HIS A 145 -2.00 -2.47 -7.43
C HIS A 145 -1.63 -2.84 -6.00
N HIS A 146 -1.80 -4.12 -5.65
CA HIS A 146 -1.44 -4.70 -4.36
C HIS A 146 -0.84 -6.07 -4.61
N ALA A 147 0.45 -6.25 -4.34
CA ALA A 147 1.14 -7.53 -4.38
C ALA A 147 1.52 -7.94 -2.97
N PHE A 148 0.89 -9.00 -2.45
CA PHE A 148 1.10 -9.52 -1.10
C PHE A 148 1.94 -10.79 -1.17
N PHE A 149 3.19 -10.71 -0.76
CA PHE A 149 4.12 -11.83 -0.70
C PHE A 149 4.01 -12.47 0.66
N VAL A 150 3.75 -13.78 0.72
CA VAL A 150 3.59 -14.52 1.98
C VAL A 150 4.38 -15.81 1.94
N SER A 151 5.10 -16.09 3.02
CA SER A 151 5.81 -17.35 3.22
C SER A 151 5.00 -18.33 4.07
N GLU A 152 5.36 -19.61 4.01
CA GLU A 152 4.70 -20.69 4.76
C GLU A 152 4.81 -20.55 6.29
N ASP A 153 5.75 -19.74 6.81
CA ASP A 153 5.84 -19.38 8.24
C ASP A 153 4.98 -18.15 8.60
N GLY A 154 4.19 -17.63 7.66
CA GLY A 154 3.27 -16.51 7.86
C GLY A 154 3.95 -15.14 7.89
N LYS A 155 5.24 -15.04 7.53
CA LYS A 155 5.89 -13.74 7.28
C LYS A 155 5.44 -13.21 5.91
N TRP A 156 5.42 -11.89 5.79
CA TRP A 156 4.96 -11.26 4.56
C TRP A 156 5.67 -9.95 4.25
N ALA A 157 5.62 -9.58 2.97
CA ALA A 157 6.00 -8.28 2.44
C ALA A 157 4.91 -7.80 1.48
N VAL A 158 4.69 -6.49 1.38
CA VAL A 158 3.75 -5.92 0.41
C VAL A 158 4.45 -4.88 -0.45
N VAL A 159 4.26 -5.00 -1.76
CA VAL A 159 4.56 -3.94 -2.72
C VAL A 159 3.25 -3.43 -3.28
N GLN A 160 2.96 -2.17 -2.99
CA GLN A 160 1.72 -1.50 -3.37
C GLN A 160 2.03 -0.31 -4.28
N GLN A 161 1.13 0.00 -5.21
CA GLN A 161 1.30 1.15 -6.11
C GLN A 161 0.02 1.96 -6.22
N GLY A 162 0.17 3.27 -6.01
CA GLY A 162 -0.83 4.29 -6.28
C GLY A 162 -0.51 5.06 -7.55
N MET A 163 -1.55 5.57 -8.21
CA MET A 163 -1.43 6.46 -9.38
C MET A 163 -2.02 7.82 -9.06
N ASN A 164 -1.39 8.87 -9.57
CA ASN A 164 -1.96 10.21 -9.61
C ASN A 164 -2.21 10.58 -11.07
N VAL A 165 -3.48 10.77 -11.42
CA VAL A 165 -3.92 11.02 -12.80
C VAL A 165 -3.57 12.43 -13.27
N ASN A 166 -3.41 13.39 -12.36
CA ASN A 166 -3.14 14.78 -12.68
C ASN A 166 -1.68 14.96 -13.10
N ASN A 167 -0.74 14.43 -12.31
CA ASN A 167 0.70 14.51 -12.62
C ASN A 167 1.20 13.35 -13.49
N LYS A 168 0.36 12.34 -13.76
CA LYS A 168 0.69 11.14 -14.54
C LYS A 168 1.87 10.35 -13.98
N LEU A 169 2.03 10.33 -12.66
CA LEU A 169 3.05 9.56 -11.96
C LEU A 169 2.46 8.45 -11.10
N ALA A 170 3.27 7.44 -10.81
CA ALA A 170 3.00 6.43 -9.81
C ALA A 170 3.83 6.67 -8.54
N ARG A 171 3.29 6.23 -7.41
CA ARG A 171 3.99 6.14 -6.13
C ARG A 171 3.91 4.72 -5.60
N ARG A 172 5.05 4.18 -5.20
CA ARG A 172 5.20 2.81 -4.72
C ARG A 172 5.46 2.78 -3.23
N TYR A 173 4.76 1.89 -2.54
CA TYR A 173 4.82 1.70 -1.10
C TYR A 173 5.33 0.30 -0.81
N HIS A 174 6.24 0.19 0.16
CA HIS A 174 6.90 -1.05 0.54
C HIS A 174 6.72 -1.31 2.02
N TRP A 175 6.37 -2.56 2.33
CA TRP A 175 6.08 -3.02 3.68
C TRP A 175 6.77 -4.35 3.95
N LEU A 176 7.18 -4.56 5.20
CA LEU A 176 7.77 -5.80 5.67
C LEU A 176 7.25 -6.13 7.07
N SER A 177 6.60 -7.29 7.20
CA SER A 177 5.85 -7.69 8.41
C SER A 177 6.62 -7.65 9.73
N PHE A 178 7.93 -7.83 9.72
CA PHE A 178 8.77 -7.98 10.91
C PHE A 178 9.70 -6.78 11.14
N THR A 179 9.39 -5.62 10.55
CA THR A 179 10.17 -4.38 10.76
C THR A 179 9.38 -3.23 11.38
N PHE A 180 8.06 -3.37 11.57
CA PHE A 180 7.22 -2.34 12.17
C PHE A 180 6.37 -2.90 13.31
N ASN A 181 5.99 -2.02 14.25
CA ASN A 181 5.20 -2.39 15.43
C ASN A 181 3.78 -1.81 15.42
N SER A 182 3.47 -0.92 14.46
CA SER A 182 2.17 -0.28 14.35
C SER A 182 1.85 -0.01 12.88
N PHE A 183 0.62 -0.32 12.45
CA PHE A 183 0.16 0.00 11.09
C PHE A 183 0.05 1.50 10.81
N VAL A 184 0.01 2.34 11.85
CA VAL A 184 -0.30 3.78 11.72
C VAL A 184 0.83 4.70 12.16
N VAL A 185 1.97 4.14 12.58
CA VAL A 185 3.16 4.91 12.98
C VAL A 185 4.38 4.35 12.26
N GLU A 186 4.87 5.12 11.29
CA GLU A 186 6.07 4.81 10.48
C GLU A 186 6.15 3.35 10.01
N PRO A 187 5.10 2.81 9.35
CA PRO A 187 5.03 1.37 9.09
C PRO A 187 5.79 0.93 7.84
N HIS A 188 6.10 1.86 6.93
CA HIS A 188 6.69 1.58 5.63
C HIS A 188 8.19 1.32 5.74
N THR A 189 8.66 0.29 5.04
CA THR A 189 10.09 0.14 4.74
C THR A 189 10.54 1.25 3.79
N ALA A 190 9.69 1.63 2.83
CA ALA A 190 9.94 2.75 1.94
C ALA A 190 8.67 3.26 1.26
N ILE A 191 8.67 4.57 0.94
CA ILE A 191 7.71 5.20 0.04
C ILE A 191 8.53 5.86 -1.08
N VAL A 192 8.32 5.44 -2.33
CA VAL A 192 9.10 5.88 -3.48
C VAL A 192 8.20 6.55 -4.51
N GLY A 193 8.54 7.76 -4.89
CA GLY A 193 7.85 8.52 -5.93
C GLY A 193 8.21 10.00 -5.86
N PHE A 194 7.49 10.80 -6.63
CA PHE A 194 7.65 12.24 -6.62
C PHE A 194 7.26 12.85 -5.27
N LYS A 195 8.07 13.82 -4.80
CA LYS A 195 7.83 14.55 -3.56
C LYS A 195 6.85 15.68 -3.84
N GLU A 196 5.64 15.54 -3.34
CA GLU A 196 4.61 16.58 -3.38
C GLU A 196 4.88 17.63 -2.28
N GLU A 197 4.50 18.88 -2.53
CA GLU A 197 4.71 19.98 -1.59
C GLU A 197 3.74 19.96 -0.41
N ASN A 198 2.45 19.71 -0.69
CA ASN A 198 1.38 19.74 0.31
C ASN A 198 0.80 18.33 0.48
N VAL A 199 1.26 17.62 1.52
CA VAL A 199 0.82 16.26 1.83
C VAL A 199 0.43 16.16 3.30
N LEU A 200 -0.71 15.52 3.57
CA LEU A 200 -1.02 15.09 4.93
C LEU A 200 -0.44 13.69 5.16
N ASN A 201 0.62 13.61 5.96
CA ASN A 201 1.28 12.36 6.32
C ASN A 201 0.85 11.90 7.72
N MET A 202 -0.32 11.27 7.81
CA MET A 202 -0.87 10.77 9.07
C MET A 202 -0.17 9.50 9.59
N VAL A 203 0.83 8.95 8.89
CA VAL A 203 1.66 7.86 9.45
C VAL A 203 2.94 8.37 10.14
N ALA A 204 3.29 9.65 9.98
CA ALA A 204 4.45 10.22 10.63
C ALA A 204 4.31 10.15 12.16
N LYS A 205 5.41 9.88 12.88
CA LYS A 205 5.38 9.84 14.34
C LYS A 205 4.86 11.15 14.95
N GLU A 206 5.31 12.28 14.43
CA GLU A 206 4.86 13.63 14.79
C GLU A 206 3.36 13.91 14.56
N SER A 207 2.69 13.11 13.73
CA SER A 207 1.24 13.24 13.47
C SER A 207 0.36 12.49 14.49
N GLU A 208 0.91 12.07 15.63
CA GLU A 208 0.16 11.33 16.65
C GLU A 208 -1.04 12.10 17.18
N GLU A 209 -0.85 13.36 17.57
CA GLU A 209 -1.93 14.19 18.09
C GLU A 209 -2.97 14.50 17.01
N ALA A 210 -2.56 14.64 15.74
CA ALA A 210 -3.49 14.80 14.63
C ALA A 210 -4.35 13.53 14.43
N ARG A 211 -3.77 12.33 14.58
CA ARG A 211 -4.51 11.07 14.54
C ARG A 211 -5.51 10.98 15.69
N LYS A 212 -5.09 11.29 16.93
CA LYS A 212 -5.97 11.28 18.11
C LYS A 212 -7.12 12.26 17.96
N ALA A 213 -6.82 13.52 17.61
CA ALA A 213 -7.83 14.54 17.36
C ALA A 213 -8.82 14.14 16.26
N SER A 214 -8.35 13.48 15.19
CA SER A 214 -9.24 12.96 14.13
C SER A 214 -10.23 11.93 14.67
N VAL A 215 -9.79 11.05 15.58
CA VAL A 215 -10.67 10.07 16.23
C VAL A 215 -11.63 10.74 17.22
N ASP A 216 -11.15 11.72 17.99
CA ASP A 216 -11.96 12.44 18.98
C ASP A 216 -13.09 13.23 18.30
N VAL A 217 -12.79 13.89 17.17
CA VAL A 217 -13.79 14.60 16.35
C VAL A 217 -14.90 13.67 15.85
N VAL A 218 -14.55 12.44 15.45
CA VAL A 218 -15.54 11.44 15.02
C VAL A 218 -16.35 10.92 16.22
N LYS A 219 -15.74 10.80 17.39
CA LYS A 219 -16.40 10.32 18.62
C LYS A 219 -17.28 11.38 19.29
N GLU A 220 -17.04 12.66 19.05
CA GLU A 220 -17.91 13.72 19.57
C GLU A 220 -19.24 13.76 18.80
N ASP A 221 -20.30 14.17 19.50
CA ASP A 221 -21.61 14.36 18.87
C ASP A 221 -21.51 15.43 17.79
N ILE A 222 -21.58 15.01 16.53
CA ILE A 222 -21.44 15.87 15.35
C ILE A 222 -22.44 17.03 15.34
N ARG A 223 -23.59 16.88 16.04
CA ARG A 223 -24.61 17.95 16.20
C ARG A 223 -24.07 19.10 17.05
N LYS A 224 -23.15 18.82 17.98
CA LYS A 224 -22.41 19.81 18.77
C LYS A 224 -21.31 20.50 17.96
N PHE A 225 -20.89 19.98 16.81
CA PHE A 225 -19.92 20.70 15.97
C PHE A 225 -20.53 21.88 15.23
N LYS A 226 -21.83 21.82 14.89
CA LYS A 226 -22.54 22.92 14.19
C LYS A 226 -22.42 24.26 14.93
N LYS A 227 -22.42 24.26 16.28
CA LYS A 227 -22.22 25.48 17.08
C LYS A 227 -20.79 26.04 17.01
N TYR A 228 -19.76 25.22 16.81
CA TYR A 228 -18.37 25.70 16.70
C TYR A 228 -18.10 26.39 15.37
N PHE A 229 -18.80 25.99 14.29
CA PHE A 229 -18.72 26.65 12.99
C PHE A 229 -19.54 27.94 12.88
N VAL A 230 -20.59 28.09 13.69
CA VAL A 230 -21.51 29.25 13.67
C VAL A 230 -21.18 30.26 14.79
N SER A 231 -20.29 29.90 15.73
CA SER A 231 -19.93 30.78 16.85
C SER A 231 -19.14 32.02 16.40
N PRO A 232 -19.50 33.23 16.88
CA PRO A 232 -18.76 34.46 16.58
C PRO A 232 -17.33 34.49 17.14
N ASN A 233 -16.95 33.54 18.01
CA ASN A 233 -15.61 33.42 18.60
C ASN A 233 -14.79 32.26 17.99
N SER A 234 -15.21 31.70 16.85
CA SER A 234 -14.48 30.60 16.22
C SER A 234 -13.17 31.08 15.58
N LEU A 235 -12.16 30.20 15.59
CA LEU A 235 -10.89 30.39 14.86
C LEU A 235 -11.08 30.55 13.34
N TYR A 236 -12.29 30.33 12.83
CA TYR A 236 -12.70 30.56 11.45
C TYR A 236 -12.46 32.02 11.01
N LYS A 237 -12.51 32.98 11.94
CA LYS A 237 -12.17 34.39 11.65
C LYS A 237 -10.68 34.63 11.36
N PHE A 238 -9.80 33.72 11.78
CA PHE A 238 -8.34 33.86 11.65
C PHE A 238 -7.72 32.90 10.62
N LEU A 239 -8.49 31.91 10.16
CA LEU A 239 -8.09 31.01 9.08
C LEU A 239 -8.42 31.66 7.73
N LYS A 240 -7.40 32.09 6.97
CA LYS A 240 -7.55 32.40 5.54
C LYS A 240 -7.80 31.11 4.76
N MET A 241 -9.04 30.67 4.75
CA MET A 241 -9.53 29.62 3.85
C MET A 241 -10.14 30.25 2.60
N PRO A 242 -10.15 29.57 1.44
CA PRO A 242 -10.87 30.04 0.27
C PRO A 242 -12.35 30.34 0.58
N ALA A 243 -12.96 31.26 -0.17
CA ALA A 243 -14.29 31.85 0.10
C ALA A 243 -15.45 30.84 0.19
N GLU A 244 -15.24 29.59 -0.22
CA GLU A 244 -16.24 28.53 -0.22
C GLU A 244 -15.70 27.27 0.46
N HIS A 245 -15.74 27.22 1.79
CA HIS A 245 -15.96 25.96 2.48
C HIS A 245 -17.43 25.89 2.85
N THR A 246 -18.30 25.57 1.89
CA THR A 246 -19.58 25.00 2.24
C THR A 246 -19.29 23.68 2.95
N PHE A 247 -19.64 23.59 4.23
CA PHE A 247 -19.66 22.31 4.92
C PHE A 247 -20.72 21.48 4.20
N ASP A 248 -20.30 20.69 3.21
CA ASP A 248 -21.21 19.91 2.39
C ASP A 248 -21.97 18.97 3.33
N LEU A 249 -23.31 19.00 3.25
CA LEU A 249 -24.17 18.09 4.00
C LEU A 249 -23.79 16.62 3.74
N LYS A 250 -23.15 16.31 2.59
CA LYS A 250 -22.57 14.99 2.31
C LYS A 250 -21.42 14.62 3.26
N ILE A 251 -20.57 15.57 3.64
CA ILE A 251 -19.51 15.35 4.63
C ILE A 251 -20.13 15.18 6.02
N TYR A 252 -21.12 16.00 6.37
CA TYR A 252 -21.86 15.88 7.62
C TYR A 252 -22.51 14.50 7.78
N LYS A 253 -23.19 14.01 6.74
CA LYS A 253 -23.81 12.68 6.76
C LYS A 253 -22.77 11.59 6.97
N LYS A 254 -21.63 11.66 6.28
CA LYS A 254 -20.56 10.66 6.43
C LYS A 254 -19.91 10.70 7.81
N LEU A 255 -19.79 11.87 8.42
CA LEU A 255 -19.31 12.01 9.79
C LEU A 255 -20.33 11.48 10.80
N LEU A 256 -21.63 11.67 10.56
CA LEU A 256 -22.70 11.07 11.36
C LEU A 256 -22.68 9.55 11.23
N ASP A 257 -22.58 9.00 10.02
CA ASP A 257 -22.47 7.55 9.78
C ASP A 257 -21.26 6.95 10.54
N LEU A 258 -20.12 7.66 10.55
CA LEU A 258 -18.92 7.24 11.29
C LEU A 258 -19.08 7.36 12.82
N HIS A 259 -19.77 8.38 13.30
CA HIS A 259 -20.08 8.57 14.71
C HIS A 259 -21.04 7.49 15.21
N GLU A 260 -22.10 7.21 14.44
CA GLU A 260 -23.12 6.19 14.74
C GLU A 260 -22.60 4.76 14.59
N PHE A 261 -21.54 4.55 13.79
CA PHE A 261 -20.86 3.25 13.69
C PHE A 261 -20.26 2.77 15.02
N ASP A 262 -20.02 3.68 15.99
CA ASP A 262 -19.44 3.46 17.33
C ASP A 262 -18.41 2.30 17.39
N PRO A 263 -17.10 2.58 17.26
CA PRO A 263 -16.05 1.56 17.29
C PRO A 263 -15.83 0.89 18.67
N LYS A 264 -16.82 0.92 19.57
CA LYS A 264 -16.87 0.14 20.82
C LYS A 264 -17.42 -1.29 20.65
N ASN A 265 -17.48 -1.79 19.42
CA ASN A 265 -17.50 -3.22 19.12
C ASN A 265 -16.28 -3.62 18.29
#